data_AF-A0A7R9T006-F1
#
_entry.id   AF-A0A7R9T006-F1
#
_cell.length_a   1.000
_cell.length_b   1.000
_cell.length_c   1.000
_cell.angle_alpha   90.00
_cell.angle_beta   90.00
_cell.angle_gamma   90.00
#
_symmetry.space_group_name_H-M   'P 1'
#
loop_
_entity.id
_entity.type
_entity.pdbx_description
1 polymer ?
#
loop_
_entity_poly.entity_id
_entity_poly.type
_entity_poly.pdbx_seq_one_letter_code
_entity_poly.pdbx_strand_id
1 'polypeptide(L)'
;RARVRSMVENTARALASSPWTILVAFVVVDCAKHALTLRFDLEPLLALQRAIAKASRSLARRASRADATYERRVEKLRARLAALEARRTPATRAALRCAHGASAMKAVCGLAFVGANARAVMFALPSACAWPMGKWLSFGLDEDAREDGCVGGVAWTMVSAAGVDAACRAFWTPAMRAMRRGGADA
;
A
#
# COMPACT_ATOMS: atom_id res chain seq x y z
N ARG A 1 -39.94 -4.11 4.23
CA ARG A 1 -39.90 -2.83 3.46
C ARG A 1 -38.78 -1.89 3.93
N ALA A 2 -38.60 -1.63 5.23
CA ALA A 2 -37.48 -0.81 5.73
C ALA A 2 -36.08 -1.39 5.41
N ARG A 3 -35.92 -2.72 5.51
CA ARG A 3 -34.67 -3.47 5.25
C ARG A 3 -34.17 -3.39 3.79
N VAL A 4 -35.09 -3.38 2.83
CA VAL A 4 -34.76 -3.20 1.40
C VAL A 4 -34.37 -1.74 1.12
N ARG A 5 -34.99 -0.80 1.83
CA ARG A 5 -34.74 0.63 1.67
C ARG A 5 -33.36 1.05 2.17
N SER A 6 -32.93 0.55 3.34
CA SER A 6 -31.58 0.83 3.87
C SER A 6 -30.47 0.21 3.02
N MET A 7 -30.69 -1.00 2.51
CA MET A 7 -29.76 -1.66 1.58
C MET A 7 -29.64 -0.86 0.29
N VAL A 8 -30.77 -0.46 -0.33
CA VAL A 8 -30.79 0.36 -1.56
C VAL A 8 -30.16 1.74 -1.36
N GLU A 9 -30.38 2.41 -0.22
CA GLU A 9 -29.78 3.71 0.09
C GLU A 9 -28.26 3.63 0.35
N ASN A 10 -27.78 2.49 0.88
CA ASN A 10 -26.34 2.22 1.05
C ASN A 10 -25.69 1.84 -0.29
N THR A 11 -26.37 1.09 -1.17
CA THR A 11 -25.90 0.80 -2.53
C THR A 11 -25.87 2.06 -3.40
N ALA A 12 -26.84 2.96 -3.26
CA ALA A 12 -26.88 4.23 -3.99
C ALA A 12 -25.72 5.18 -3.61
N ARG A 13 -25.33 5.21 -2.33
CA ARG A 13 -24.11 5.95 -1.90
C ARG A 13 -22.82 5.31 -2.40
N ALA A 14 -22.73 3.98 -2.43
CA ALA A 14 -21.60 3.27 -3.03
C ALA A 14 -21.50 3.44 -4.56
N LEU A 15 -22.62 3.63 -5.25
CA LEU A 15 -22.66 3.97 -6.68
C LEU A 15 -22.15 5.39 -6.96
N ALA A 16 -22.33 6.33 -6.03
CA ALA A 16 -21.78 7.68 -6.15
C ALA A 16 -20.25 7.73 -5.95
N SER A 17 -19.68 6.76 -5.24
CA SER A 17 -18.24 6.58 -5.01
C SER A 17 -17.77 5.22 -5.56
N SER A 18 -17.68 5.11 -6.89
CA SER A 18 -17.26 3.89 -7.58
C SER A 18 -16.05 3.24 -6.87
N PRO A 19 -16.14 1.94 -6.46
CA PRO A 19 -15.05 1.24 -5.77
C PRO A 19 -13.77 1.22 -6.61
N TRP A 20 -13.89 1.37 -7.93
CA TRP A 20 -12.76 1.44 -8.85
C TRP A 20 -11.93 2.71 -8.69
N THR A 21 -12.49 3.81 -8.16
CA THR A 21 -11.79 5.09 -8.03
C THR A 21 -10.55 4.97 -7.15
N ILE A 22 -10.65 4.27 -6.01
CA ILE A 22 -9.50 4.09 -5.11
C ILE A 22 -8.45 3.14 -5.71
N LEU A 23 -8.89 2.13 -6.46
CA LEU A 23 -7.99 1.22 -7.17
C LEU A 23 -7.17 1.99 -8.23
N VAL A 24 -7.84 2.79 -9.07
CA VAL A 24 -7.18 3.61 -10.09
C VAL A 24 -6.23 4.61 -9.44
N ALA A 25 -6.65 5.29 -8.37
CA ALA A 25 -5.78 6.22 -7.64
C ALA A 25 -4.51 5.52 -7.13
N PHE A 26 -4.63 4.31 -6.58
CA PHE A 26 -3.48 3.53 -6.13
C PHE A 26 -2.57 3.12 -7.28
N VAL A 27 -3.13 2.68 -8.41
CA VAL A 27 -2.35 2.34 -9.61
C VAL A 27 -1.52 3.54 -10.08
N VAL A 28 -2.16 4.71 -10.21
CA VAL A 28 -1.46 5.94 -10.66
C VAL A 28 -0.33 6.30 -9.71
N VAL A 29 -0.59 6.29 -8.40
CA VAL A 29 0.41 6.65 -7.38
C VAL A 29 1.58 5.65 -7.35
N ASP A 30 1.31 4.34 -7.40
CA ASP A 30 2.36 3.33 -7.37
C ASP A 30 3.17 3.29 -8.67
N CYS A 31 2.53 3.49 -9.83
CA CYS A 31 3.21 3.62 -11.11
C CYS A 31 4.14 4.84 -11.14
N ALA A 32 3.66 6.01 -10.68
CA ALA A 32 4.48 7.22 -10.58
C ALA A 32 5.67 7.03 -9.64
N LYS A 33 5.43 6.42 -8.47
CA LYS A 33 6.50 6.09 -7.51
C LYS A 33 7.53 5.13 -8.12
N HIS A 34 7.09 4.11 -8.86
CA HIS A 34 8.00 3.17 -9.51
C HIS A 34 8.81 3.83 -10.62
N ALA A 35 8.19 4.71 -11.42
CA ALA A 35 8.89 5.47 -12.45
C ALA A 35 10.00 6.34 -11.83
N LEU A 36 9.72 7.05 -10.74
CA LEU A 36 10.72 7.81 -9.98
C LEU A 36 11.83 6.91 -9.44
N THR A 37 11.45 5.76 -8.85
CA THR A 37 12.39 4.80 -8.26
C THR A 37 13.37 4.27 -9.30
N LEU A 38 12.88 3.93 -10.50
CA LEU A 38 13.74 3.47 -11.60
C LEU A 38 14.57 4.59 -12.21
N ARG A 39 13.96 5.77 -12.44
CA ARG A 39 14.64 6.90 -13.10
C ARG A 39 15.85 7.39 -12.31
N PHE A 40 15.72 7.44 -10.99
CA PHE A 40 16.75 7.95 -10.08
C PHE A 40 17.54 6.85 -9.35
N ASP A 41 17.28 5.58 -9.66
CA ASP A 41 17.94 4.43 -9.04
C ASP A 41 17.84 4.47 -7.50
N LEU A 42 16.60 4.60 -7.00
CA LEU A 42 16.31 4.74 -5.57
C LEU A 42 16.17 3.38 -4.84
N GLU A 43 16.08 2.26 -5.57
CA GLU A 43 15.84 0.94 -4.98
C GLU A 43 16.87 0.53 -3.92
N PRO A 44 18.19 0.77 -4.09
CA PRO A 44 19.17 0.45 -3.05
C PRO A 44 18.93 1.21 -1.73
N LEU A 45 18.52 2.48 -1.82
CA LEU A 45 18.20 3.32 -0.66
C LEU A 45 16.92 2.83 0.03
N LEU A 46 15.86 2.62 -0.74
CA LEU A 46 14.59 2.13 -0.22
C LEU A 46 14.73 0.74 0.42
N ALA A 47 15.54 -0.15 -0.17
CA ALA A 47 15.82 -1.47 0.39
C ALA A 47 16.56 -1.38 1.73
N LEU A 48 17.57 -0.49 1.84
CA LEU A 48 18.28 -0.26 3.10
C LEU A 48 17.36 0.34 4.17
N GLN A 49 16.53 1.32 3.83
CA GLN A 49 15.54 1.89 4.75
C GLN A 49 14.55 0.83 5.25
N ARG A 50 14.05 -0.04 4.35
CA ARG A 50 13.19 -1.18 4.73
C ARG A 50 13.92 -2.16 5.66
N ALA A 51 15.18 -2.46 5.39
CA ALA A 51 16.00 -3.34 6.22
C ALA A 51 16.23 -2.77 7.62
N ILE A 52 16.53 -1.47 7.73
CA ILE A 52 16.65 -0.75 8.99
C ILE A 52 15.33 -0.80 9.75
N ALA A 53 14.20 -0.46 9.10
CA ALA A 53 12.89 -0.49 9.74
C ALA A 53 12.52 -1.89 10.27
N LYS A 54 12.81 -2.95 9.51
CA LYS A 54 12.60 -4.35 9.93
C LYS A 54 13.49 -4.71 11.13
N ALA A 55 14.77 -4.34 11.09
CA ALA A 55 15.71 -4.61 12.16
C ALA A 55 15.33 -3.85 13.45
N SER A 56 14.95 -2.58 13.35
CA SER A 56 14.51 -1.77 14.49
C SER A 56 13.23 -2.31 15.12
N ARG A 57 12.22 -2.74 14.33
CA ARG A 57 11.01 -3.39 14.86
C ARG A 57 11.33 -4.71 15.57
N SER A 58 12.26 -5.49 15.01
CA SER A 58 12.71 -6.73 15.65
C SER A 58 13.41 -6.48 16.98
N LEU A 59 14.16 -5.38 17.09
CA LEU A 59 14.84 -4.98 18.32
C LEU A 59 13.84 -4.49 19.38
N ALA A 60 12.88 -3.65 19.00
CA ALA A 60 11.81 -3.19 19.89
C ALA A 60 10.98 -4.35 20.46
N ARG A 61 10.71 -5.40 19.67
CA ARG A 61 10.01 -6.61 20.14
C ARG A 61 10.86 -7.50 21.07
N ARG A 62 12.18 -7.34 21.04
CA ARG A 62 13.15 -8.10 21.84
C ARG A 62 13.76 -7.27 22.97
N ALA A 63 13.12 -6.17 23.36
CA ALA A 63 13.66 -5.21 24.33
C ALA A 63 14.13 -5.81 25.68
N SER A 64 13.66 -7.00 26.06
CA SER A 64 14.14 -7.73 27.26
C SER A 64 15.48 -8.46 27.07
N ARG A 65 15.99 -8.59 25.84
CA ARG A 65 17.32 -9.11 25.51
C ARG A 65 18.01 -8.09 24.61
N ALA A 66 18.58 -7.05 25.23
CA ALA A 66 19.44 -6.07 24.57
C ALA A 66 20.69 -6.76 24.02
N ASP A 67 20.56 -7.32 22.83
CA ASP A 67 21.64 -8.02 22.15
C ASP A 67 22.47 -6.97 21.39
N ALA A 68 23.61 -6.58 21.97
CA ALA A 68 24.55 -5.59 21.41
C ALA A 68 24.94 -5.88 19.95
N THR A 69 24.83 -7.15 19.53
CA THR A 69 25.04 -7.59 18.16
C THR A 69 24.01 -7.01 17.18
N TYR A 70 22.74 -6.91 17.60
CA TYR A 70 21.66 -6.34 16.78
C TYR A 70 21.74 -4.83 16.68
N GLU A 71 22.13 -4.14 17.75
CA GLU A 71 22.37 -2.69 17.73
C GLU A 71 23.49 -2.33 16.75
N ARG A 72 24.63 -3.04 16.84
CA ARG A 72 25.74 -2.91 15.87
C ARG A 72 25.29 -3.18 14.43
N ARG A 73 24.39 -4.15 14.22
CA ARG A 73 23.85 -4.45 12.88
C ARG A 73 23.00 -3.29 12.35
N VAL A 74 22.15 -2.68 13.17
CA VAL A 74 21.34 -1.51 12.79
C VAL A 74 22.24 -0.31 12.48
N GLU A 75 23.25 -0.07 13.32
CA GLU A 75 24.21 1.02 13.13
C GLU A 75 25.00 0.87 11.83
N LYS A 76 25.48 -0.34 11.52
CA LYS A 76 26.14 -0.64 10.24
C LYS A 76 25.23 -0.38 9.03
N LEU A 77 23.93 -0.70 9.14
CA LEU A 77 22.96 -0.40 8.08
C LEU A 77 22.73 1.11 7.92
N ARG A 78 22.64 1.86 9.02
CA ARG A 78 22.52 3.32 9.00
C ARG A 78 23.75 3.99 8.40
N ALA A 79 24.95 3.55 8.76
CA ALA A 79 26.20 4.05 8.18
C ALA A 79 26.26 3.82 6.66
N ARG A 80 25.82 2.65 6.18
CA ARG A 80 25.71 2.36 4.74
C ARG A 80 24.70 3.26 4.03
N LEU A 81 23.55 3.53 4.66
CA LEU A 81 22.56 4.44 4.13
C LEU A 81 23.13 5.87 4.00
N ALA A 82 23.76 6.37 5.07
CA ALA A 82 24.37 7.71 5.09
C ALA A 82 25.47 7.85 4.01
N ALA A 83 26.31 6.83 3.83
CA ALA A 83 27.35 6.82 2.80
C ALA A 83 26.76 6.86 1.38
N LEU A 84 25.64 6.18 1.13
CA LEU A 84 24.95 6.24 -0.16
C LEU A 84 24.24 7.58 -0.39
N GLU A 85 23.61 8.16 0.63
CA GLU A 85 22.95 9.46 0.54
C GLU A 85 23.96 10.60 0.29
N ALA A 86 25.13 10.54 0.93
CA ALA A 86 26.20 11.53 0.75
C ALA A 86 26.72 11.61 -0.69
N ARG A 87 26.67 10.51 -1.44
CA ARG A 87 27.15 10.43 -2.82
C ARG A 87 26.12 10.87 -3.87
N ARG A 88 24.90 11.25 -3.46
CA ARG A 88 23.79 11.49 -4.40
C ARG A 88 23.50 12.97 -4.62
N THR A 89 23.09 13.27 -5.85
CA THR A 89 22.76 14.61 -6.32
C THR A 89 21.52 15.16 -5.58
N PRO A 90 21.35 16.50 -5.54
CA PRO A 90 20.13 17.13 -5.03
C PRO A 90 18.85 16.60 -5.70
N ALA A 91 18.92 16.29 -7.01
CA ALA A 91 17.80 15.73 -7.77
C ALA A 91 17.38 14.34 -7.26
N THR A 92 18.34 13.43 -6.98
CA THR A 92 18.02 12.12 -6.39
C THR A 92 17.41 12.26 -4.99
N ARG A 93 17.89 13.21 -4.19
CA ARG A 93 17.32 13.50 -2.85
C ARG A 93 15.88 14.01 -2.94
N ALA A 94 15.59 14.91 -3.89
CA ALA A 94 14.23 15.36 -4.16
C ALA A 94 13.33 14.19 -4.61
N ALA A 95 13.81 13.35 -5.53
CA ALA A 95 13.08 12.18 -6.01
C ALA A 95 12.74 11.18 -4.88
N LEU A 96 13.66 10.97 -3.93
CA LEU A 96 13.41 10.15 -2.74
C LEU A 96 12.28 10.73 -1.87
N ARG A 97 12.30 12.05 -1.64
CA ARG A 97 11.20 12.74 -0.91
C ARG A 97 9.88 12.60 -1.65
N CYS A 98 9.88 12.75 -2.98
CA CYS A 98 8.69 12.54 -3.81
C CYS A 98 8.18 11.08 -3.72
N ALA A 99 9.06 10.08 -3.71
CA ALA A 99 8.68 8.68 -3.57
C ALA A 99 8.06 8.37 -2.18
N HIS A 100 8.58 9.00 -1.12
CA HIS A 100 7.94 8.96 0.20
C HIS A 100 6.60 9.71 0.21
N GLY A 101 6.55 10.90 -0.40
CA GLY A 101 5.33 11.69 -0.56
C GLY A 101 4.23 10.94 -1.30
N ALA A 102 4.57 10.20 -2.36
CA ALA A 102 3.64 9.31 -3.06
C ALA A 102 3.10 8.21 -2.15
N SER A 103 3.96 7.64 -1.29
CA SER A 103 3.52 6.62 -0.33
C SER A 103 2.57 7.21 0.73
N ALA A 104 2.84 8.43 1.20
CA ALA A 104 1.97 9.15 2.12
C ALA A 104 0.64 9.53 1.45
N MET A 105 0.69 10.02 0.21
CA MET A 105 -0.50 10.33 -0.59
C MET A 105 -1.39 9.10 -0.76
N LYS A 106 -0.82 7.93 -1.07
CA LYS A 106 -1.56 6.67 -1.14
C LYS A 106 -2.30 6.38 0.17
N ALA A 107 -1.65 6.58 1.32
CA ALA A 107 -2.27 6.39 2.62
C ALA A 107 -3.40 7.40 2.88
N VAL A 108 -3.19 8.69 2.54
CA VAL A 108 -4.21 9.74 2.67
C VAL A 108 -5.41 9.45 1.78
N CYS A 109 -5.22 9.07 0.52
CA CYS A 109 -6.30 8.67 -0.38
C CYS A 109 -7.08 7.47 0.18
N GLY A 110 -6.37 6.46 0.72
CA GLY A 110 -7.00 5.31 1.35
C GLY A 110 -7.85 5.70 2.56
N LEU A 111 -7.33 6.56 3.45
CA LEU A 111 -8.06 7.06 4.61
C LEU A 111 -9.27 7.91 4.22
N ALA A 112 -9.13 8.80 3.24
CA ALA A 112 -10.22 9.63 2.73
C ALA A 112 -11.32 8.75 2.11
N PHE A 113 -10.95 7.74 1.32
CA PHE A 113 -11.90 6.79 0.76
C PHE A 113 -12.63 6.00 1.85
N VAL A 114 -11.89 5.47 2.84
CA VAL A 114 -12.48 4.77 3.98
C VAL A 114 -13.43 5.68 4.76
N GLY A 115 -13.05 6.93 5.03
CA GLY A 115 -13.89 7.90 5.73
C GLY A 115 -15.20 8.17 4.99
N ALA A 116 -15.13 8.35 3.67
CA ALA A 116 -16.31 8.57 2.83
C ALA A 116 -17.19 7.31 2.68
N ASN A 117 -16.62 6.12 2.87
CA ASN A 117 -17.26 4.82 2.58
C ASN A 117 -17.32 3.89 3.79
N ALA A 118 -17.24 4.42 5.01
CA ALA A 118 -17.07 3.61 6.22
C ALA A 118 -18.19 2.57 6.43
N ARG A 119 -19.41 2.91 6.01
CA ARG A 119 -20.61 2.05 6.09
C ARG A 119 -21.11 1.55 4.74
N ALA A 120 -20.33 1.73 3.68
CA ALA A 120 -20.72 1.36 2.33
C ALA A 120 -20.25 -0.06 1.99
N VAL A 121 -21.16 -0.84 1.39
CA VAL A 121 -20.85 -2.15 0.83
C VAL A 121 -20.21 -1.94 -0.54
N MET A 122 -18.98 -2.46 -0.73
CA MET A 122 -18.26 -2.34 -2.00
C MET A 122 -18.71 -3.41 -2.99
N PHE A 123 -18.80 -4.65 -2.52
CA PHE A 123 -19.31 -5.83 -3.23
C PHE A 123 -19.59 -6.95 -2.23
N ALA A 124 -20.26 -8.00 -2.68
CA ALA A 124 -20.51 -9.21 -1.90
C ALA A 124 -19.74 -10.40 -2.50
N LEU A 125 -19.23 -11.27 -1.62
CA LEU A 125 -18.64 -12.54 -1.99
C LEU A 125 -19.58 -13.69 -1.62
N PRO A 126 -19.51 -14.83 -2.32
CA PRO A 126 -20.16 -16.05 -1.84
C PRO A 126 -19.73 -16.33 -0.39
N SER A 127 -20.68 -16.71 0.47
CA SER A 127 -20.44 -16.92 1.90
C SER A 127 -19.30 -17.91 2.19
N ALA A 128 -19.14 -18.91 1.33
CA ALA A 128 -18.03 -19.87 1.38
C ALA A 128 -16.63 -19.22 1.23
N CYS A 129 -16.52 -18.12 0.49
CA CYS A 129 -15.26 -17.38 0.29
C CYS A 129 -15.03 -16.33 1.37
N ALA A 130 -16.10 -15.82 1.98
CA ALA A 130 -16.02 -14.82 3.05
C ALA A 130 -15.62 -15.44 4.40
N TRP A 131 -15.92 -16.72 4.63
CA TRP A 131 -15.52 -17.43 5.85
C TRP A 131 -14.04 -17.87 5.78
N PRO A 132 -13.22 -17.70 6.83
CA PRO A 132 -13.51 -17.18 8.17
C PRO A 132 -13.33 -15.65 8.31
N MET A 133 -12.92 -14.96 7.25
CA MET A 133 -12.57 -13.54 7.29
C MET A 133 -13.75 -12.57 7.36
N GLY A 134 -14.99 -13.06 7.46
CA GLY A 134 -16.21 -12.25 7.39
C GLY A 134 -16.20 -11.01 8.28
N LYS A 135 -15.77 -11.13 9.56
CA LYS A 135 -15.65 -9.96 10.47
C LYS A 135 -14.68 -8.89 9.97
N TRP A 136 -13.59 -9.32 9.33
CA TRP A 136 -12.57 -8.41 8.80
C TRP A 136 -13.04 -7.77 7.49
N LEU A 137 -13.69 -8.57 6.63
CA LEU A 137 -14.25 -8.12 5.35
C LEU A 137 -15.38 -7.10 5.56
N SER A 138 -16.24 -7.33 6.54
CA SER A 138 -17.39 -6.47 6.85
C SER A 138 -17.09 -5.39 7.90
N PHE A 139 -15.81 -5.09 8.19
CA PHE A 139 -15.46 -4.11 9.21
C PHE A 139 -16.04 -2.72 8.88
N GLY A 140 -16.75 -2.13 9.84
CA GLY A 140 -17.44 -0.85 9.68
C GLY A 140 -18.89 -0.96 9.16
N LEU A 141 -19.33 -2.17 8.81
CA LEU A 141 -20.71 -2.48 8.41
C LEU A 141 -21.53 -3.04 9.59
N ASP A 142 -22.85 -3.09 9.42
CA ASP A 142 -23.78 -3.70 10.38
C ASP A 142 -23.64 -5.23 10.45
N GLU A 143 -24.10 -5.87 11.54
CA GLU A 143 -23.93 -7.32 11.77
C GLU A 143 -24.53 -8.19 10.66
N ASP A 144 -25.69 -7.81 10.12
CA ASP A 144 -26.36 -8.51 9.01
C ASP A 144 -25.45 -8.62 7.77
N ALA A 145 -24.58 -7.62 7.52
CA ALA A 145 -23.69 -7.61 6.35
C ALA A 145 -22.59 -8.69 6.42
N ARG A 146 -22.32 -9.24 7.61
CA ARG A 146 -21.32 -10.30 7.80
C ARG A 146 -21.81 -11.64 7.27
N GLU A 147 -23.09 -11.96 7.45
CA GLU A 147 -23.69 -13.22 7.02
C GLU A 147 -23.81 -13.28 5.49
N ASP A 148 -24.05 -12.13 4.87
CA ASP A 148 -24.17 -11.95 3.43
C ASP A 148 -22.81 -11.90 2.68
N GLY A 149 -21.69 -12.07 3.38
CA GLY A 149 -20.36 -12.03 2.76
C GLY A 149 -19.99 -10.66 2.19
N CYS A 150 -20.54 -9.57 2.73
CA CYS A 150 -20.27 -8.23 2.26
C CYS A 150 -18.83 -7.79 2.55
N VAL A 151 -18.23 -7.09 1.58
CA VAL A 151 -16.93 -6.45 1.71
C VAL A 151 -17.12 -4.95 1.87
N GLY A 152 -16.64 -4.41 2.98
CA GLY A 152 -16.67 -2.98 3.30
C GLY A 152 -15.50 -2.20 2.70
N GLY A 153 -15.61 -0.87 2.76
CA GLY A 153 -14.60 0.05 2.22
C GLY A 153 -13.19 -0.16 2.78
N VAL A 154 -13.05 -0.52 4.06
CA VAL A 154 -11.74 -0.79 4.69
C VAL A 154 -11.03 -1.97 4.04
N ALA A 155 -11.72 -3.12 3.98
CA ALA A 155 -11.16 -4.33 3.40
C ALA A 155 -10.81 -4.12 1.92
N TRP A 156 -11.71 -3.51 1.14
CA TRP A 156 -11.46 -3.19 -0.26
C TRP A 156 -10.24 -2.28 -0.46
N THR A 157 -10.10 -1.25 0.38
CA THR A 157 -8.95 -0.34 0.33
C THR A 157 -7.65 -1.08 0.62
N MET A 158 -7.61 -1.93 1.64
CA MET A 158 -6.40 -2.69 1.98
C MET A 158 -6.02 -3.69 0.89
N VAL A 159 -7.01 -4.42 0.35
CA VAL A 159 -6.80 -5.37 -0.75
C VAL A 159 -6.32 -4.65 -2.01
N SER A 160 -6.95 -3.53 -2.37
CA SER A 160 -6.52 -2.70 -3.50
C SER A 160 -5.09 -2.19 -3.31
N ALA A 161 -4.74 -1.70 -2.12
CA ALA A 161 -3.41 -1.20 -1.84
C ALA A 161 -2.33 -2.27 -1.99
N ALA A 162 -2.59 -3.49 -1.49
CA ALA A 162 -1.67 -4.62 -1.58
C ALA A 162 -1.61 -5.21 -2.99
N GLY A 163 -2.76 -5.38 -3.64
CA GLY A 163 -2.88 -5.93 -4.99
C GLY A 163 -2.17 -5.07 -6.03
N VAL A 164 -2.31 -3.74 -5.93
CA VAL A 164 -1.59 -2.82 -6.82
C VAL A 164 -0.08 -2.88 -6.61
N ASP A 165 0.41 -2.88 -5.36
CA ASP A 165 1.86 -2.98 -5.09
C ASP A 165 2.43 -4.31 -5.64
N ALA A 166 1.69 -5.41 -5.50
CA ALA A 166 2.05 -6.70 -6.07
C ALA A 166 2.07 -6.66 -7.61
N ALA A 167 1.04 -6.09 -8.25
CA ALA A 167 0.94 -5.97 -9.70
C ALA A 167 2.04 -5.08 -10.29
N CYS A 168 2.34 -3.94 -9.66
CA CYS A 168 3.43 -3.05 -10.09
C CYS A 168 4.80 -3.74 -10.02
N ARG A 169 5.03 -4.58 -9.00
CA ARG A 169 6.28 -5.35 -8.88
C ARG A 169 6.37 -6.49 -9.90
N ALA A 170 5.27 -7.20 -10.12
CA ALA A 170 5.23 -8.36 -11.01
C ALA A 170 5.29 -7.97 -12.49
N PHE A 171 4.55 -6.93 -12.90
CA PHE A 171 4.38 -6.59 -14.32
C PHE A 171 5.11 -5.31 -14.71
N TRP A 172 4.90 -4.24 -13.95
CA TRP A 172 5.35 -2.90 -14.34
C TRP A 172 6.88 -2.74 -14.22
N THR A 173 7.47 -3.31 -13.16
CA THR A 173 8.92 -3.23 -12.91
C THR A 173 9.75 -3.96 -13.98
N PRO A 174 9.43 -5.21 -14.36
CA PRO A 174 10.12 -5.87 -15.46
C PRO A 174 9.91 -5.16 -16.79
N ALA A 175 8.68 -4.74 -17.11
CA ALA A 175 8.37 -4.05 -18.37
C ALA A 175 9.17 -2.74 -18.53
N MET A 176 9.21 -1.89 -17.49
CA MET A 176 10.00 -0.66 -17.54
C MET A 176 11.52 -0.90 -17.63
N ARG A 177 12.03 -1.95 -17.00
CA ARG A 177 13.44 -2.32 -17.12
C ARG A 177 13.77 -2.83 -18.53
N ALA A 178 12.86 -3.58 -19.14
CA ALA A 178 13.01 -4.04 -20.53
C ALA A 178 13.00 -2.87 -21.51
N MET A 179 12.06 -1.93 -21.39
CA MET A 179 12.00 -0.72 -22.24
C MET A 179 13.26 0.13 -22.13
N ARG A 180 13.82 0.29 -20.92
CA ARG A 180 15.06 1.05 -20.71
C ARG A 180 16.31 0.38 -21.32
N ARG A 181 16.32 -0.95 -21.42
CA ARG A 181 17.41 -1.69 -22.10
C ARG A 181 17.23 -1.65 -23.61
N GLY A 182 16.01 -1.88 -24.11
CA GLY A 182 15.72 -1.86 -25.55
C GLY A 182 15.90 -0.49 -26.20
N GLY A 183 15.78 0.61 -25.45
CA GLY A 183 16.12 1.96 -25.93
C GLY A 183 17.58 2.37 -25.77
N ALA A 184 18.44 1.50 -25.23
CA ALA A 184 19.89 1.72 -25.18
C ALA A 184 20.64 0.99 -26.31
N ASP A 185 19.97 0.07 -27.00
CA ASP A 185 20.48 -0.70 -28.14
C ASP A 185 19.93 -0.18 -29.50
N ALA A 186 19.21 0.94 -29.50
CA ALA A 186 18.65 1.64 -30.68
C ALA A 186 19.19 3.07 -30.75
#